data_AF-A0A6J8DDM7-F1
#
_entry.id   AF-A0A6J8DDM7-F1
#
_cell.length_a   1.000
_cell.length_b   1.000
_cell.length_c   1.000
_cell.angle_alpha   90.00
_cell.angle_beta   90.00
_cell.angle_gamma   90.00
#
_symmetry.space_group_name_H-M   'P 1'
#
loop_
_entity.id
_entity.type
_entity.pdbx_description
1 polymer ?
#
loop_
_entity_poly.entity_id
_entity_poly.type
_entity_poly.pdbx_seq_one_letter_code
_entity_poly.pdbx_strand_id
1 'polypeptide(L)'
;MSTRLDKLVKATPREDFKNMEKVFGDLPLDPELYTVNPSTSENNRIIQLREVIDKRKMEYIVSHPDNFELGSRCTIGVKLEKNAQLTLMKDYLLRVNKLGECVVRYYQRHKFGRYWTSEKLGIQNMSRKIRHIVCSGIMYDIDMKNAHPILLSWYCHDNGITCDGLDDFIENREQYMANWMARTNERRDEVKAHFLAIINGRRVKLTPDDLKLSIFKLRPELYALAKQSKDNRGTHYNIDGTTINYVMCSLENKALMIAFDYPTEQEIKVESLVFDGLVI
;
A
#
# COMPACT_ATOMS: atom_id res chain seq x y z
N MET A 1 -28.28 12.50 12.80
CA MET A 1 -27.84 11.23 13.42
C MET A 1 -26.33 11.19 13.38
N SER A 2 -25.67 11.29 14.53
CA SER A 2 -24.20 11.16 14.59
C SER A 2 -23.80 9.76 14.15
N THR A 3 -22.79 9.65 13.30
CA THR A 3 -22.28 8.36 12.82
C THR A 3 -21.72 7.54 14.01
N ARG A 4 -21.63 6.21 13.88
CA ARG A 4 -20.96 5.36 14.88
C ARG A 4 -19.51 5.83 15.16
N LEU A 5 -18.88 6.51 14.20
CA LEU A 5 -17.55 7.10 14.31
C LEU A 5 -17.52 8.30 15.26
N ASP A 6 -18.52 9.18 15.20
CA ASP A 6 -18.61 10.36 16.08
C ASP A 6 -18.82 9.99 17.55
N LYS A 7 -19.44 8.83 17.81
CA LYS A 7 -19.64 8.31 19.17
C LYS A 7 -18.33 7.79 19.79
N LEU A 8 -17.39 7.30 18.97
CA LEU A 8 -16.07 6.83 19.41
C LEU A 8 -15.10 7.99 19.70
N VAL A 9 -15.16 9.08 18.92
CA VAL A 9 -14.34 10.28 19.14
C VAL A 9 -14.71 11.02 20.43
N LYS A 10 -15.96 10.88 20.89
CA LYS A 10 -16.49 11.56 22.08
C LYS A 10 -16.38 10.75 23.38
N ALA A 11 -15.88 9.51 23.35
CA ALA A 11 -16.04 8.56 24.46
C ALA A 11 -14.94 8.57 25.53
N THR A 12 -13.98 9.50 25.51
CA THR A 12 -12.92 9.51 26.54
C THR A 12 -12.52 10.92 26.96
N PRO A 13 -12.77 11.34 28.21
CA PRO A 13 -12.32 12.63 28.73
C PRO A 13 -10.78 12.75 28.71
N ARG A 14 -10.26 13.88 28.21
CA ARG A 14 -8.81 14.18 28.11
C ARG A 14 -8.06 14.22 29.45
N GLU A 15 -8.77 14.31 30.58
CA GLU A 15 -8.17 14.42 31.92
C GLU A 15 -7.62 13.08 32.46
N ASP A 16 -8.14 11.93 32.02
CA ASP A 16 -7.69 10.61 32.47
C ASP A 16 -6.32 10.18 31.87
N PHE A 17 -5.73 11.02 31.01
CA PHE A 17 -4.50 10.72 30.26
C PHE A 17 -3.21 11.19 30.96
N LYS A 18 -3.29 12.04 32.00
CA LYS A 18 -2.09 12.58 32.67
C LYS A 18 -1.46 11.66 33.73
N ASN A 19 -2.17 10.64 34.21
CA ASN A 19 -1.73 9.83 35.37
C ASN A 19 -1.22 8.42 35.02
N MET A 20 -1.07 8.04 33.74
CA MET A 20 -0.58 6.72 33.32
C MET A 20 0.80 6.72 32.67
N GLU A 21 1.52 7.85 32.65
CA GLU A 21 2.88 7.96 32.10
C GLU A 21 3.94 7.16 32.90
N LYS A 22 3.64 6.66 34.11
CA LYS A 22 4.69 6.29 35.08
C LYS A 22 5.03 4.82 35.32
N VAL A 23 4.49 3.83 34.57
CA VAL A 23 4.81 2.41 34.90
C VAL A 23 5.21 1.51 33.74
N PHE A 24 5.22 1.95 32.48
CA PHE A 24 5.71 1.09 31.38
C PHE A 24 6.61 1.82 30.39
N GLY A 25 7.67 2.41 30.95
CA GLY A 25 8.82 2.98 30.24
C GLY A 25 10.08 2.08 30.20
N ASP A 26 10.08 0.88 30.79
CA ASP A 26 11.36 0.21 31.13
C ASP A 26 11.61 -1.20 30.54
N LEU A 27 10.76 -1.72 29.64
CA LEU A 27 11.10 -2.98 28.94
C LEU A 27 11.47 -2.71 27.48
N PRO A 28 12.71 -3.02 27.06
CA PRO A 28 13.12 -2.88 25.67
C PRO A 28 12.26 -3.78 24.78
N LEU A 29 11.99 -3.29 23.57
CA LEU A 29 11.48 -4.14 22.48
C LEU A 29 12.44 -5.33 22.33
N ASP A 30 11.98 -6.54 22.64
CA ASP A 30 12.82 -7.75 22.61
C ASP A 30 13.28 -8.05 21.18
N PRO A 31 14.55 -7.78 20.80
CA PRO A 31 15.04 -7.94 19.45
C PRO A 31 15.01 -9.39 18.96
N GLU A 32 14.94 -10.37 19.86
CA GLU A 32 14.94 -11.80 19.54
C GLU A 32 13.57 -12.31 19.06
N LEU A 33 12.48 -11.56 19.32
CA LEU A 33 11.15 -11.85 18.79
C LEU A 33 11.00 -11.53 17.29
N TYR A 34 12.01 -10.93 16.66
CA TYR A 34 11.98 -10.51 15.27
C TYR A 34 12.89 -11.42 14.43
N THR A 35 12.29 -12.24 13.57
CA THR A 35 13.11 -13.07 12.66
C THR A 35 13.72 -12.16 11.59
N VAL A 36 15.03 -11.97 11.65
CA VAL A 36 15.76 -11.11 10.71
C VAL A 36 15.97 -11.87 9.40
N ASN A 37 15.11 -11.62 8.41
CA ASN A 37 15.49 -11.90 7.03
C ASN A 37 16.48 -10.80 6.59
N PRO A 38 17.67 -11.14 6.05
CA PRO A 38 18.62 -10.15 5.59
C PRO A 38 17.93 -9.23 4.56
N SER A 39 17.94 -7.92 4.83
CA SER A 39 17.22 -6.96 4.01
C SER A 39 17.80 -6.99 2.59
N THR A 40 16.97 -7.32 1.61
CA THR A 40 17.37 -7.29 0.21
C THR A 40 16.54 -6.21 -0.48
N SER A 41 17.12 -5.01 -0.58
CA SER A 41 16.63 -3.94 -1.45
C SER A 41 17.61 -3.72 -2.60
N GLU A 42 17.16 -3.05 -3.66
CA GLU A 42 17.95 -2.78 -4.88
C GLU A 42 19.31 -2.14 -4.56
N ASN A 43 19.32 -1.23 -3.58
CA ASN A 43 20.47 -0.47 -3.13
C ASN A 43 20.95 -0.86 -1.72
N ASN A 44 20.51 -2.00 -1.19
CA ASN A 44 20.77 -2.44 0.19
C ASN A 44 20.32 -1.44 1.27
N ARG A 45 19.43 -0.50 0.94
CA ARG A 45 18.75 0.37 1.91
C ARG A 45 17.95 -0.46 2.92
N ILE A 46 18.30 -0.30 4.18
CA ILE A 46 17.60 -0.88 5.34
C ILE A 46 16.53 0.12 5.78
N ILE A 47 15.28 -0.32 5.83
CA ILE A 47 14.17 0.49 6.35
C ILE A 47 13.59 -0.24 7.57
N GLN A 48 13.64 0.45 8.70
CA GLN A 48 13.06 0.02 9.97
C GLN A 48 12.33 1.21 10.57
N LEU A 49 11.03 1.07 10.78
CA LEU A 49 10.16 2.11 11.30
C LEU A 49 9.54 1.70 12.62
N ARG A 50 9.18 2.68 13.43
CA ARG A 50 8.37 2.50 14.64
C ARG A 50 6.95 2.89 14.27
N GLU A 51 6.08 1.90 14.20
CA GLU A 51 4.64 2.12 14.02
C GLU A 51 4.00 2.36 15.38
N VAL A 52 3.10 3.34 15.46
CA VAL A 52 2.23 3.59 16.60
C VAL A 52 0.78 3.26 16.23
N ILE A 53 -0.03 2.82 17.19
CA ILE A 53 -1.48 2.68 17.01
C ILE A 53 -2.22 3.11 18.26
N ASP A 54 -3.50 3.45 18.10
CA ASP A 54 -4.44 3.44 19.21
C ASP A 54 -4.75 1.98 19.62
N LYS A 55 -3.94 1.48 20.55
CA LYS A 55 -4.04 0.11 21.06
C LYS A 55 -5.44 -0.22 21.58
N ARG A 56 -6.10 0.72 22.28
CA ARG A 56 -7.43 0.51 22.85
C ARG A 56 -8.48 0.32 21.77
N LYS A 57 -8.42 1.12 20.69
CA LYS A 57 -9.30 0.92 19.53
C LYS A 57 -9.06 -0.45 18.90
N MET A 58 -7.82 -0.90 18.77
CA MET A 58 -7.52 -2.23 18.22
C MET A 58 -8.04 -3.35 19.12
N GLU A 59 -7.83 -3.28 20.45
CA GLU A 59 -8.37 -4.23 21.43
C GLU A 59 -9.90 -4.30 21.37
N TYR A 60 -10.55 -3.15 21.23
CA TYR A 60 -12.01 -3.09 21.08
C TYR A 60 -12.49 -3.78 19.80
N ILE A 61 -11.81 -3.57 18.67
CA ILE A 61 -12.13 -4.25 17.41
C ILE A 61 -11.94 -5.77 17.54
N VAL A 62 -10.85 -6.21 18.15
CA VAL A 62 -10.53 -7.63 18.34
C VAL A 62 -11.52 -8.34 19.26
N SER A 63 -12.02 -7.65 20.30
CA SER A 63 -13.03 -8.18 21.23
C SER A 63 -14.45 -8.13 20.67
N HIS A 64 -14.72 -7.27 19.68
CA HIS A 64 -16.04 -7.12 19.07
C HIS A 64 -16.01 -7.19 17.54
N PRO A 65 -15.43 -8.24 16.92
CA PRO A 65 -15.18 -8.28 15.49
C PRO A 65 -16.47 -8.27 14.65
N ASP A 66 -17.61 -8.64 15.22
CA ASP A 66 -18.92 -8.62 14.57
C ASP A 66 -19.51 -7.21 14.42
N ASN A 67 -19.01 -6.24 15.20
CA ASN A 67 -19.42 -4.84 15.09
C ASN A 67 -18.75 -4.12 13.90
N PHE A 68 -17.77 -4.75 13.27
CA PHE A 68 -16.91 -4.13 12.27
C PHE A 68 -16.89 -4.94 10.96
N GLU A 69 -16.96 -4.22 9.84
CA GLU A 69 -16.61 -4.76 8.54
C GLU A 69 -15.09 -4.80 8.40
N LEU A 70 -14.44 -5.83 8.96
CA LEU A 70 -12.98 -5.99 8.91
C LEU A 70 -12.43 -6.04 7.47
N GLY A 71 -13.32 -6.35 6.51
CA GLY A 71 -13.01 -6.51 5.10
C GLY A 71 -12.26 -7.81 4.82
N SER A 72 -11.67 -7.88 3.65
CA SER A 72 -10.85 -9.01 3.21
C SER A 72 -9.46 -8.55 2.82
N ARG A 73 -8.45 -9.39 3.04
CA ARG A 73 -7.10 -9.19 2.49
C ARG A 73 -6.98 -9.95 1.18
N CYS A 74 -6.42 -9.37 0.13
CA CYS A 74 -6.06 -10.15 -1.06
C CYS A 74 -4.57 -10.53 -0.96
N THR A 75 -4.28 -11.82 -0.83
CA THR A 75 -2.90 -12.34 -0.87
C THR A 75 -2.81 -13.30 -2.05
N ILE A 76 -2.01 -12.95 -3.07
CA ILE A 76 -1.81 -13.77 -4.29
C ILE A 76 -3.15 -14.08 -5.00
N GLY A 77 -4.02 -13.07 -5.11
CA GLY A 77 -5.32 -13.24 -5.77
C GLY A 77 -6.37 -14.02 -4.97
N VAL A 78 -6.06 -14.50 -3.77
CA VAL A 78 -7.03 -15.13 -2.85
C VAL A 78 -7.55 -14.10 -1.87
N LYS A 79 -8.88 -13.97 -1.82
CA LYS A 79 -9.58 -13.14 -0.84
C LYS A 79 -9.58 -13.87 0.50
N LEU A 80 -8.66 -13.48 1.39
CA LEU A 80 -8.64 -13.92 2.77
C LEU A 80 -9.72 -13.19 3.55
N GLU A 81 -10.64 -13.98 4.09
CA GLU A 81 -11.84 -13.59 4.84
C GLU A 81 -11.56 -12.77 6.11
N LYS A 82 -12.66 -12.30 6.74
CA LYS A 82 -12.70 -11.59 8.04
C LYS A 82 -11.76 -12.17 9.10
N ASN A 83 -11.61 -13.49 9.15
CA ASN A 83 -10.74 -14.18 10.11
C ASN A 83 -9.25 -13.82 9.94
N ALA A 84 -8.78 -13.57 8.73
CA ALA A 84 -7.37 -13.25 8.49
C ALA A 84 -6.99 -11.85 9.00
N GLN A 85 -7.90 -10.87 8.89
CA GLN A 85 -7.70 -9.54 9.49
C GLN A 85 -7.74 -9.63 11.02
N LEU A 86 -8.63 -10.45 11.57
CA LEU A 86 -8.69 -10.67 13.02
C LEU A 86 -7.42 -11.34 13.56
N THR A 87 -6.90 -12.38 12.90
CA THR A 87 -5.62 -12.99 13.24
C THR A 87 -4.48 -11.97 13.17
N LEU A 88 -4.41 -11.20 12.07
CA LEU A 88 -3.41 -10.14 11.92
C LEU A 88 -3.43 -9.14 13.09
N MET A 89 -4.62 -8.67 13.50
CA MET A 89 -4.74 -7.72 14.61
C MET A 89 -4.37 -8.35 15.95
N LYS A 90 -4.73 -9.62 16.20
CA LYS A 90 -4.32 -10.35 17.40
C LYS A 90 -2.81 -10.48 17.48
N ASP A 91 -2.18 -10.92 16.38
CA ASP A 91 -0.73 -11.07 16.30
C ASP A 91 -0.01 -9.72 16.44
N TYR A 92 -0.60 -8.65 15.90
CA TYR A 92 -0.09 -7.29 16.07
C TYR A 92 -0.20 -6.81 17.53
N LEU A 93 -1.33 -7.06 18.21
CA LEU A 93 -1.52 -6.72 19.62
C LEU A 93 -0.53 -7.43 20.56
N LEU A 94 -0.08 -8.64 20.20
CA LEU A 94 0.95 -9.36 20.93
C LEU A 94 2.34 -8.71 20.81
N ARG A 95 2.57 -7.90 19.76
CA ARG A 95 3.86 -7.26 19.47
C ARG A 95 3.94 -5.80 19.90
N VAL A 96 2.80 -5.11 19.98
CA VAL A 96 2.79 -3.72 20.45
C VAL A 96 3.02 -3.64 21.94
N ASN A 97 3.80 -2.65 22.36
CA ASN A 97 3.95 -2.34 23.78
C ASN A 97 2.66 -1.72 24.36
N LYS A 98 2.70 -1.19 25.58
CA LYS A 98 1.52 -0.58 26.21
C LYS A 98 1.08 0.74 25.58
N LEU A 99 2.01 1.43 24.93
CA LEU A 99 1.77 2.67 24.19
C LEU A 99 1.23 2.41 22.79
N GLY A 100 1.13 1.13 22.37
CA GLY A 100 0.70 0.78 21.02
C GLY A 100 1.82 0.86 19.98
N GLU A 101 3.08 0.86 20.40
CA GLU A 101 4.23 0.97 19.51
C GLU A 101 4.80 -0.41 19.15
N CYS A 102 5.20 -0.61 17.90
CA CYS A 102 6.02 -1.75 17.50
C CYS A 102 7.06 -1.36 16.44
N VAL A 103 8.13 -2.14 16.32
CA VAL A 103 9.15 -1.95 15.28
C VAL A 103 8.86 -2.87 14.11
N VAL A 104 8.84 -2.29 12.91
CA VAL A 104 8.56 -3.00 11.66
C VAL A 104 9.71 -2.79 10.70
N ARG A 105 10.21 -3.89 10.13
CA ARG A 105 11.23 -3.88 9.09
C ARG A 105 10.61 -4.10 7.72
N TYR A 106 11.22 -3.50 6.71
CA TYR A 106 10.76 -3.59 5.33
C TYR A 106 11.81 -4.24 4.42
N TYR A 107 11.35 -4.96 3.40
CA TYR A 107 12.17 -5.59 2.38
C TYR A 107 11.55 -5.43 0.99
N GLN A 108 12.35 -5.55 -0.07
CA GLN A 108 11.83 -5.66 -1.43
C GLN A 108 11.89 -7.11 -1.89
N ARG A 109 10.87 -7.55 -2.63
CA ARG A 109 10.92 -8.88 -3.26
C ARG A 109 11.86 -8.81 -4.45
N HIS A 110 12.79 -9.76 -4.54
CA HIS A 110 13.78 -9.80 -5.63
C HIS A 110 14.57 -8.48 -5.79
N LYS A 111 14.79 -7.73 -4.69
CA LYS A 111 15.45 -6.43 -4.70
C LYS A 111 14.80 -5.43 -5.67
N PHE A 112 13.47 -5.50 -5.83
CA PHE A 112 12.75 -4.71 -6.82
C PHE A 112 11.37 -4.24 -6.35
N GLY A 113 10.97 -3.05 -6.79
CA GLY A 113 9.61 -2.52 -6.63
C GLY A 113 9.29 -2.11 -5.19
N ARG A 114 8.06 -2.36 -4.74
CA ARG A 114 7.57 -1.88 -3.43
C ARG A 114 8.26 -2.55 -2.24
N TYR A 115 8.39 -1.79 -1.17
CA TYR A 115 8.74 -2.31 0.15
C TYR A 115 7.56 -3.00 0.81
N TRP A 116 7.82 -4.18 1.36
CA TRP A 116 6.87 -5.01 2.09
C TRP A 116 7.35 -5.19 3.52
N THR A 117 6.41 -5.21 4.47
CA THR A 117 6.72 -5.60 5.86
C THR A 117 7.28 -7.03 5.91
N SER A 118 8.41 -7.25 6.58
CA SER A 118 9.12 -8.54 6.61
C SER A 118 8.33 -9.69 7.23
N GLU A 119 7.44 -9.41 8.19
CA GLU A 119 6.83 -10.44 9.04
C GLU A 119 5.33 -10.62 8.81
N LYS A 120 4.80 -10.15 7.66
CA LYS A 120 3.36 -10.08 7.36
C LYS A 120 2.53 -9.28 8.37
N LEU A 121 3.18 -8.70 9.38
CA LEU A 121 2.68 -7.89 10.48
C LEU A 121 3.17 -6.47 10.27
N GLY A 122 2.25 -5.50 10.42
CA GLY A 122 2.46 -4.10 10.08
C GLY A 122 1.16 -3.46 9.59
N ILE A 123 1.01 -2.17 9.84
CA ILE A 123 -0.17 -1.37 9.44
C ILE A 123 -0.41 -1.43 7.92
N GLN A 124 0.65 -1.60 7.12
CA GLN A 124 0.58 -1.85 5.67
C GLN A 124 -0.40 -2.97 5.29
N ASN A 125 -0.52 -4.01 6.13
CA ASN A 125 -1.31 -5.21 5.85
C ASN A 125 -2.73 -5.18 6.41
N MET A 126 -3.06 -4.16 7.20
CA MET A 126 -4.40 -3.94 7.72
C MET A 126 -5.30 -3.36 6.63
N SER A 127 -6.59 -3.70 6.66
CA SER A 127 -7.54 -3.10 5.73
C SER A 127 -7.62 -1.59 5.98
N ARG A 128 -7.91 -0.82 4.91
CA ARG A 128 -8.01 0.64 4.98
C ARG A 128 -8.93 1.09 6.12
N LYS A 129 -10.10 0.45 6.29
CA LYS A 129 -11.05 0.80 7.35
C LYS A 129 -10.45 0.65 8.74
N ILE A 130 -9.74 -0.45 8.99
CA ILE A 130 -9.10 -0.72 10.29
C ILE A 130 -7.96 0.26 10.53
N ARG A 131 -7.07 0.43 9.55
CA ARG A 131 -5.98 1.41 9.62
C ARG A 131 -6.50 2.81 9.95
N HIS A 132 -7.54 3.26 9.26
CA HIS A 132 -8.16 4.56 9.50
C HIS A 132 -8.69 4.71 10.94
N ILE A 133 -9.23 3.65 11.56
CA ILE A 133 -9.70 3.70 12.95
C ILE A 133 -8.53 3.77 13.92
N VAL A 134 -7.56 2.87 13.80
CA VAL A 134 -6.47 2.74 14.78
C VAL A 134 -5.42 3.83 14.65
N CYS A 135 -5.33 4.49 13.50
CA CYS A 135 -4.44 5.65 13.26
C CYS A 135 -5.15 7.00 13.38
N SER A 136 -6.48 7.01 13.63
CA SER A 136 -7.26 8.25 13.68
C SER A 136 -6.79 9.17 14.81
N GLY A 137 -6.38 10.39 14.43
CA GLY A 137 -5.98 11.44 15.37
C GLY A 137 -4.55 11.33 15.89
N ILE A 138 -3.79 10.32 15.43
CA ILE A 138 -2.38 10.13 15.80
C ILE A 138 -1.43 10.27 14.61
N MET A 139 -1.92 10.10 13.38
CA MET A 139 -1.10 10.07 12.17
C MET A 139 -1.76 10.76 10.99
N TYR A 140 -0.94 11.16 10.02
CA TYR A 140 -1.36 11.65 8.71
C TYR A 140 -1.01 10.65 7.60
N ASP A 141 -2.02 10.21 6.85
CA ASP A 141 -1.89 9.29 5.70
C ASP A 141 -1.59 10.12 4.44
N ILE A 142 -0.43 9.90 3.82
CA ILE A 142 0.03 10.58 2.60
C ILE A 142 0.06 9.56 1.46
N ASP A 143 -0.88 9.67 0.53
CA ASP A 143 -1.02 8.77 -0.63
C ASP A 143 -0.73 9.51 -1.95
N MET A 144 0.03 8.88 -2.85
CA MET A 144 0.18 9.39 -4.23
C MET A 144 -1.14 9.25 -5.02
N LYS A 145 -1.69 10.37 -5.47
CA LYS A 145 -2.94 10.35 -6.27
C LYS A 145 -2.64 9.84 -7.68
N ASN A 146 -3.25 8.71 -8.06
CA ASN A 146 -3.19 8.17 -9.42
C ASN A 146 -1.75 7.90 -9.92
N ALA A 147 -0.89 7.38 -9.03
CA ALA A 147 0.56 7.26 -9.24
C ALA A 147 0.93 6.58 -10.56
N HIS A 148 0.45 5.35 -10.78
CA HIS A 148 0.83 4.54 -11.94
C HIS A 148 0.60 5.24 -13.30
N PRO A 149 -0.61 5.72 -13.66
CA PRO A 149 -0.83 6.44 -14.91
C PRO A 149 0.04 7.69 -15.06
N ILE A 150 0.14 8.52 -14.01
CA ILE A 150 0.89 9.78 -14.05
C ILE A 150 2.38 9.53 -14.27
N LEU A 151 2.96 8.60 -13.50
CA LEU A 151 4.37 8.24 -13.61
C LEU A 151 4.68 7.59 -14.96
N LEU A 152 3.75 6.81 -15.50
CA LEU A 152 3.91 6.20 -16.82
C LEU A 152 3.88 7.24 -17.95
N SER A 153 2.95 8.21 -17.90
CA SER A 153 2.90 9.34 -18.83
C SER A 153 4.20 10.15 -18.76
N TRP A 154 4.65 10.52 -17.56
CA TRP A 154 5.94 11.20 -17.36
C TRP A 154 7.10 10.42 -17.99
N TYR A 155 7.18 9.11 -17.75
CA TYR A 155 8.22 8.25 -18.30
C TYR A 155 8.18 8.20 -19.84
N CYS A 156 6.98 8.12 -20.42
CA CYS A 156 6.80 8.15 -21.87
C CYS A 156 7.32 9.46 -22.46
N HIS A 157 6.93 10.61 -21.90
CA HIS A 157 7.38 11.93 -22.36
C HIS A 157 8.89 12.12 -22.22
N ASP A 158 9.48 11.74 -21.09
CA ASP A 158 10.92 11.79 -20.83
C ASP A 158 11.74 10.97 -21.86
N ASN A 159 11.13 9.93 -22.42
CA ASN A 159 11.78 9.04 -23.39
C ASN A 159 11.28 9.25 -24.83
N GLY A 160 10.54 10.33 -25.11
CA GLY A 160 10.04 10.63 -26.46
C GLY A 160 9.03 9.62 -27.01
N ILE A 161 8.31 8.90 -26.13
CA ILE A 161 7.23 7.99 -26.50
C ILE A 161 5.90 8.75 -26.46
N THR A 162 5.22 8.82 -27.60
CA THR A 162 3.85 9.34 -27.68
C THR A 162 2.90 8.50 -26.83
N CYS A 163 2.10 9.17 -25.98
CA CYS A 163 1.17 8.51 -25.08
C CYS A 163 -0.18 9.26 -24.95
N ASP A 164 -0.63 9.91 -26.02
CA ASP A 164 -1.81 10.80 -26.03
C ASP A 164 -3.07 10.17 -25.41
N GLY A 165 -3.32 8.89 -25.66
CA GLY A 165 -4.47 8.19 -25.06
C GLY A 165 -4.36 7.98 -23.54
N LEU A 166 -3.13 7.87 -23.01
CA LEU A 166 -2.88 7.84 -21.57
C LEU A 166 -3.05 9.23 -20.95
N ASP A 167 -2.57 10.27 -21.62
CA ASP A 167 -2.70 11.66 -21.18
C ASP A 167 -4.18 12.09 -21.15
N ASP A 168 -4.93 11.79 -22.20
CA ASP A 168 -6.37 12.03 -22.27
C ASP A 168 -7.12 11.29 -21.14
N PHE A 169 -6.74 10.04 -20.84
CA PHE A 169 -7.30 9.32 -19.70
C PHE A 169 -6.98 9.99 -18.36
N ILE A 170 -5.77 10.52 -18.16
CA ILE A 170 -5.38 11.20 -16.92
C ILE A 170 -6.20 12.48 -16.73
N GLU A 171 -6.30 13.30 -17.78
CA GLU A 171 -7.03 14.57 -17.77
C GLU A 171 -8.53 14.35 -17.56
N ASN A 172 -9.11 13.39 -18.30
CA ASN A 172 -10.55 13.12 -18.31
C ASN A 172 -10.96 11.94 -17.41
N ARG A 173 -10.12 11.56 -16.46
CA ARG A 173 -10.24 10.33 -15.64
C ARG A 173 -11.62 10.16 -15.00
N GLU A 174 -12.12 11.22 -14.37
CA GLU A 174 -13.42 11.16 -13.68
C GLU A 174 -14.59 10.96 -14.65
N GLN A 175 -14.51 11.55 -15.84
CA GLN A 175 -15.49 11.35 -16.90
C GLN A 175 -15.45 9.92 -17.44
N TYR A 176 -14.26 9.37 -17.71
CA TYR A 176 -14.09 7.98 -18.11
C TYR A 176 -14.68 7.01 -17.07
N MET A 177 -14.42 7.26 -15.78
CA MET A 177 -14.98 6.47 -14.70
C MET A 177 -16.51 6.60 -14.61
N ALA A 178 -17.05 7.81 -14.68
CA ALA A 178 -18.49 8.05 -14.64
C ALA A 178 -19.23 7.34 -15.78
N ASN A 179 -18.69 7.46 -17.01
CA ASN A 179 -19.23 6.81 -18.19
C ASN A 179 -19.22 5.28 -18.07
N TRP A 180 -18.15 4.70 -17.51
CA TRP A 180 -18.07 3.26 -17.29
C TRP A 180 -19.10 2.79 -16.26
N MET A 181 -19.15 3.44 -15.10
CA MET A 181 -20.10 3.10 -14.02
C MET A 181 -21.55 3.18 -14.53
N ALA A 182 -21.88 4.19 -15.34
CA ALA A 182 -23.21 4.34 -15.94
C ALA A 182 -23.57 3.20 -16.91
N ARG A 183 -22.59 2.63 -17.60
CA ARG A 183 -22.80 1.55 -18.58
C ARG A 183 -22.83 0.15 -17.97
N THR A 184 -22.11 -0.07 -16.87
CA THR A 184 -21.92 -1.41 -16.28
C THR A 184 -22.59 -1.61 -14.93
N ASN A 185 -23.06 -0.53 -14.29
CA ASN A 185 -23.55 -0.53 -12.91
C ASN A 185 -22.51 -1.07 -11.89
N GLU A 186 -21.22 -1.03 -12.26
CA GLU A 186 -20.10 -1.40 -11.39
C GLU A 186 -19.75 -0.26 -10.42
N ARG A 187 -19.17 -0.63 -9.28
CA ARG A 187 -18.73 0.33 -8.28
C ARG A 187 -17.43 0.99 -8.71
N ARG A 188 -17.20 2.21 -8.21
CA ARG A 188 -16.00 3.01 -8.48
C ARG A 188 -14.68 2.23 -8.36
N ASP A 189 -14.53 1.41 -7.32
CA ASP A 189 -13.29 0.64 -7.11
C ASP A 189 -13.12 -0.54 -8.08
N GLU A 190 -14.21 -1.13 -8.57
CA GLU A 190 -14.20 -2.15 -9.62
C GLU A 190 -13.77 -1.53 -10.95
N VAL A 191 -14.32 -0.36 -11.27
CA VAL A 191 -13.95 0.42 -12.45
C VAL A 191 -12.48 0.82 -12.44
N LYS A 192 -11.94 1.27 -11.29
CA LYS A 192 -10.49 1.54 -11.14
C LYS A 192 -9.65 0.30 -11.46
N ALA A 193 -10.06 -0.86 -10.99
CA ALA A 193 -9.34 -2.11 -11.23
C ALA A 193 -9.31 -2.46 -12.73
N HIS A 194 -10.39 -2.18 -13.48
CA HIS A 194 -10.41 -2.36 -14.94
C HIS A 194 -9.43 -1.43 -15.65
N PHE A 195 -9.43 -0.13 -15.35
CA PHE A 195 -8.47 0.81 -15.96
C PHE A 195 -7.02 0.44 -15.65
N LEU A 196 -6.72 0.08 -14.40
CA LEU A 196 -5.39 -0.40 -14.05
C LEU A 196 -5.02 -1.66 -14.83
N ALA A 197 -5.96 -2.60 -15.02
CA ALA A 197 -5.70 -3.79 -15.80
C ALA A 197 -5.45 -3.47 -17.30
N ILE A 198 -6.20 -2.52 -17.88
CA ILE A 198 -6.02 -2.06 -19.26
C ILE A 198 -4.61 -1.49 -19.47
N ILE A 199 -4.18 -0.61 -18.56
CA ILE A 199 -2.81 -0.04 -18.58
C ILE A 199 -1.75 -1.15 -18.47
N ASN A 200 -2.00 -2.16 -17.64
CA ASN A 200 -1.15 -3.36 -17.54
C ASN A 200 -1.36 -4.36 -18.70
N GLY A 201 -1.90 -3.93 -19.83
CA GLY A 201 -1.97 -4.72 -21.05
C GLY A 201 -3.19 -5.63 -21.21
N ARG A 202 -4.14 -5.65 -20.27
CA ARG A 202 -5.41 -6.40 -20.42
C ARG A 202 -6.11 -5.92 -21.68
N ARG A 203 -6.36 -6.84 -22.60
CA ARG A 203 -7.16 -6.56 -23.80
C ARG A 203 -8.61 -6.41 -23.35
N VAL A 204 -9.13 -5.20 -23.48
CA VAL A 204 -10.57 -4.92 -23.41
C VAL A 204 -11.00 -4.56 -24.83
N LYS A 205 -12.28 -4.71 -25.18
CA LYS A 205 -12.84 -4.20 -26.45
C LYS A 205 -12.89 -2.65 -26.49
N LEU A 206 -11.83 -2.01 -26.00
CA LEU A 206 -11.59 -0.57 -26.00
C LEU A 206 -10.13 -0.42 -26.40
N THR A 207 -9.91 0.01 -27.64
CA THR A 207 -8.60 0.30 -28.20
C THR A 207 -7.92 1.41 -27.40
N PRO A 208 -6.68 1.19 -26.96
CA PRO A 208 -5.57 1.96 -27.54
C PRO A 208 -4.35 1.06 -27.81
N ASP A 209 -3.90 1.02 -29.08
CA ASP A 209 -2.89 0.07 -29.57
C ASP A 209 -1.42 0.55 -29.47
N ASP A 210 -1.15 1.81 -29.11
CA ASP A 210 0.18 2.39 -29.35
C ASP A 210 1.20 2.32 -28.18
N LEU A 211 0.76 2.12 -26.93
CA LEU A 211 1.66 2.20 -25.77
C LEU A 211 2.57 0.96 -25.59
N LYS A 212 2.14 -0.20 -26.11
CA LYS A 212 2.72 -1.51 -25.75
C LYS A 212 4.03 -1.84 -26.44
N LEU A 213 4.31 -1.23 -27.60
CA LEU A 213 5.41 -1.63 -28.49
C LEU A 213 6.75 -0.91 -28.23
N SER A 214 6.76 0.12 -27.37
CA SER A 214 7.93 1.00 -27.19
C SER A 214 8.68 0.75 -25.87
N ILE A 215 7.96 0.49 -24.77
CA ILE A 215 8.55 0.47 -23.42
C ILE A 215 9.52 -0.71 -23.21
N PHE A 216 9.23 -1.90 -23.73
CA PHE A 216 10.13 -3.05 -23.54
C PHE A 216 11.47 -2.90 -24.27
N LYS A 217 11.54 -2.08 -25.33
CA LYS A 217 12.80 -1.79 -26.03
C LYS A 217 13.72 -0.91 -25.19
N LEU A 218 13.14 -0.01 -24.38
CA LEU A 218 13.89 0.87 -23.48
C LEU A 218 14.34 0.17 -22.20
N ARG A 219 13.61 -0.86 -21.76
CA ARG A 219 13.85 -1.59 -20.50
C ARG A 219 13.99 -3.11 -20.72
N PRO A 220 14.97 -3.57 -21.51
CA PRO A 220 15.14 -4.99 -21.83
C PRO A 220 15.38 -5.85 -20.58
N GLU A 221 15.98 -5.29 -19.53
CA GLU A 221 16.21 -5.97 -18.26
C GLU A 221 14.91 -6.25 -17.50
N LEU A 222 13.95 -5.31 -17.52
CA LEU A 222 12.63 -5.52 -16.93
C LEU A 222 11.78 -6.48 -17.77
N TYR A 223 11.98 -6.49 -19.09
CA TYR A 223 11.36 -7.48 -19.96
C TYR A 223 11.87 -8.89 -19.67
N ALA A 224 13.18 -9.06 -19.51
CA ALA A 224 13.78 -10.33 -19.12
C ALA A 224 13.27 -10.82 -17.75
N LEU A 225 13.18 -9.92 -16.77
CA LEU A 225 12.61 -10.22 -15.45
C LEU A 225 11.12 -10.63 -15.55
N ALA A 226 10.34 -9.92 -16.37
CA ALA A 226 8.94 -10.24 -16.60
C ALA A 226 8.77 -11.63 -17.24
N LYS A 227 9.60 -11.94 -18.24
CA LYS A 227 9.64 -13.26 -18.88
C LYS A 227 9.99 -14.36 -17.87
N GLN A 228 11.05 -14.19 -17.09
CA GLN A 228 11.44 -15.14 -16.04
C GLN A 228 10.31 -15.37 -15.02
N SER A 229 9.65 -14.30 -14.58
CA SER A 229 8.51 -14.38 -13.66
C SER A 229 7.34 -15.19 -14.23
N LYS A 230 7.12 -15.09 -15.53
CA LYS A 230 6.05 -15.76 -16.27
C LYS A 230 6.39 -17.24 -16.50
N ASP A 231 7.63 -17.52 -16.89
CA ASP A 231 8.16 -18.88 -17.05
C ASP A 231 8.07 -19.67 -15.73
N ASN A 232 8.43 -19.05 -14.60
CA ASN A 232 8.30 -19.64 -13.26
C ASN A 232 6.84 -19.97 -12.87
N ARG A 233 5.86 -19.35 -13.53
CA ARG A 233 4.42 -19.60 -13.33
C ARG A 233 3.82 -20.52 -14.41
N GLY A 234 4.64 -21.02 -15.34
CA GLY A 234 4.18 -21.88 -16.44
C GLY A 234 3.27 -21.16 -17.44
N THR A 235 3.43 -19.86 -17.64
CA THR A 235 2.61 -19.07 -18.59
C THR A 235 3.48 -18.07 -19.34
N HIS A 236 3.12 -17.73 -20.59
CA HIS A 236 3.74 -16.63 -21.33
C HIS A 236 2.75 -15.51 -21.64
N TYR A 237 1.57 -15.53 -21.01
CA TYR A 237 0.54 -14.53 -21.26
C TYR A 237 0.93 -13.16 -20.71
N ASN A 238 0.81 -12.12 -21.56
CA ASN A 238 0.94 -10.70 -21.19
C ASN A 238 2.29 -10.37 -20.53
N ILE A 239 3.40 -10.74 -21.18
CA ILE A 239 4.76 -10.35 -20.75
C ILE A 239 4.90 -8.83 -20.84
N ASP A 240 4.52 -8.21 -21.97
CA ASP A 240 4.61 -6.75 -22.17
C ASP A 240 3.89 -5.96 -21.07
N GLY A 241 2.66 -6.35 -20.75
CA GLY A 241 1.90 -5.72 -19.67
C GLY A 241 2.54 -5.91 -18.30
N THR A 242 3.25 -7.03 -18.09
CA THR A 242 4.04 -7.26 -16.87
C THR A 242 5.29 -6.38 -16.84
N THR A 243 5.94 -6.15 -17.98
CA THR A 243 7.05 -5.22 -18.12
C THR A 243 6.61 -3.78 -17.80
N ILE A 244 5.47 -3.33 -18.35
CA ILE A 244 4.89 -2.02 -18.04
C ILE A 244 4.58 -1.91 -16.54
N ASN A 245 4.03 -2.98 -15.93
CA ASN A 245 3.80 -3.02 -14.50
C ASN A 245 5.09 -2.82 -13.68
N TYR A 246 6.18 -3.46 -14.09
CA TYR A 246 7.48 -3.30 -13.44
C TYR A 246 8.03 -1.89 -13.60
N VAL A 247 7.91 -1.27 -14.77
CA VAL A 247 8.27 0.13 -14.97
C VAL A 247 7.51 1.03 -14.00
N MET A 248 6.18 0.91 -13.94
CA MET A 248 5.35 1.69 -13.03
C MET A 248 5.71 1.46 -11.56
N CYS A 249 5.91 0.20 -11.14
CA CYS A 249 6.28 -0.11 -9.75
C CYS A 249 7.67 0.43 -9.38
N SER A 250 8.62 0.47 -10.33
CA SER A 250 9.95 1.05 -10.12
C SER A 250 9.86 2.56 -9.93
N LEU A 251 9.08 3.25 -10.78
CA LEU A 251 8.85 4.69 -10.67
C LEU A 251 8.09 5.05 -9.38
N GLU A 252 7.05 4.28 -9.04
CA GLU A 252 6.28 4.44 -7.80
C GLU A 252 7.18 4.32 -6.57
N ASN A 253 8.07 3.32 -6.54
CA ASN A 253 9.00 3.17 -5.44
C ASN A 253 9.99 4.34 -5.35
N LYS A 254 10.48 4.86 -6.49
CA LYS A 254 11.36 6.05 -6.48
C LYS A 254 10.63 7.26 -5.90
N ALA A 255 9.41 7.54 -6.35
CA ALA A 255 8.59 8.63 -5.84
C ALA A 255 8.28 8.46 -4.34
N LEU A 256 7.95 7.24 -3.90
CA LEU A 256 7.71 6.94 -2.49
C LEU A 256 8.96 7.15 -1.62
N MET A 257 10.14 6.75 -2.10
CA MET A 257 11.39 6.96 -1.36
C MET A 257 11.76 8.44 -1.26
N ILE A 258 11.51 9.23 -2.30
CA ILE A 258 11.65 10.70 -2.22
C ILE A 258 10.67 11.27 -1.19
N ALA A 259 9.42 10.83 -1.21
CA ALA A 259 8.40 11.24 -0.24
C ALA A 259 8.73 10.78 1.19
N PHE A 260 9.50 9.70 1.36
CA PHE A 260 10.02 9.24 2.64
C PHE A 260 11.21 10.09 3.11
N ASP A 261 12.16 10.36 2.21
CA ASP A 261 13.42 11.03 2.53
C ASP A 261 13.17 12.47 2.96
N TYR A 262 12.29 13.19 2.25
CA TYR A 262 12.03 14.61 2.51
C TYR A 262 11.51 14.89 3.94
N PRO A 263 10.44 14.26 4.47
CA PRO A 263 10.02 14.46 5.86
C PRO A 263 11.08 14.01 6.86
N THR A 264 11.79 12.91 6.58
CA THR A 264 12.84 12.40 7.46
C THR A 264 13.98 13.41 7.62
N GLU A 265 14.38 14.08 6.54
CA GLU A 265 15.35 15.18 6.55
C GLU A 265 14.87 16.41 7.32
N GLN A 266 13.55 16.60 7.43
CA GLN A 266 12.92 17.65 8.26
C GLN A 266 12.63 17.20 9.69
N GLU A 267 13.21 16.08 10.13
CA GLU A 267 12.98 15.47 11.46
C GLU A 267 11.51 15.07 11.71
N ILE A 268 10.70 14.96 10.66
CA ILE A 268 9.35 14.40 10.70
C ILE A 268 9.46 12.88 10.61
N LYS A 269 8.92 12.18 11.59
CA LYS A 269 9.01 10.72 11.67
C LYS A 269 8.06 10.10 10.65
N VAL A 270 8.61 9.25 9.78
CA VAL A 270 7.80 8.32 8.99
C VAL A 270 7.54 7.07 9.82
N GLU A 271 6.26 6.78 10.06
CA GLU A 271 5.80 5.68 10.91
C GLU A 271 5.62 4.38 10.14
N SER A 272 5.08 4.44 8.93
CA SER A 272 4.81 3.24 8.12
C SER A 272 4.86 3.53 6.61
N LEU A 273 5.23 2.51 5.82
CA LEU A 273 5.08 2.53 4.37
C LEU A 273 3.82 1.75 3.99
N VAL A 274 2.90 2.39 3.28
CA VAL A 274 1.58 1.86 2.95
C VAL A 274 1.40 1.82 1.44
N PHE A 275 1.94 0.78 0.80
CA PHE A 275 1.90 0.60 -0.65
C PHE A 275 2.46 1.81 -1.44
N ASP A 276 1.60 2.60 -2.05
CA ASP A 276 1.88 3.82 -2.83
C ASP A 276 1.80 5.10 -1.96
N GLY A 277 1.75 4.95 -0.64
CA GLY A 277 1.75 6.02 0.34
C GLY A 277 2.62 5.71 1.55
N LEU A 278 2.64 6.67 2.47
CA LEU A 278 3.33 6.58 3.75
C LEU A 278 2.52 7.29 4.83
N VAL A 279 2.85 6.98 6.07
CA VAL A 279 2.20 7.55 7.24
C VAL A 279 3.25 8.28 8.07
N ILE A 280 2.94 9.50 8.50
CA ILE A 280 3.75 10.35 9.39
C ILE A 280 3.00 10.71 10.68
#